data_AF-A0A1I7Y992-F1
#
_entry.id   AF-A0A1I7Y992-F1
#
_cell.length_a   1.000
_cell.length_b   1.000
_cell.length_c   1.000
_cell.angle_alpha   90.00
_cell.angle_beta   90.00
_cell.angle_gamma   90.00
#
_symmetry.space_group_name_H-M   'P 1'
#
loop_
_entity.id
_entity.type
_entity.pdbx_description
1 polymer ?
#
loop_
_entity_poly.entity_id
_entity_poly.type
_entity_poly.pdbx_seq_one_letter_code
_entity_poly.pdbx_strand_id
1 'polypeptide(L)'
;MERLGKPKFFTQGGDWGSAITTNLAKLYPDNVLGAHLNMFFVMPHSNAKTLFLHVLGHLFPSWAFGSPTNHMFSMKTFFLEAMKESGYMHIQATKPDTVGVSLNDSPLGLAAYILEKFSTWTNNQFRSLPDGGITKSRRRLLRRYD
;
A
#
# COMPACT_ATOMS: atom_id res chain seq x y z
N MET A 1 13.74 16.21 12.37
CA MET A 1 13.81 15.95 13.83
C MET A 1 14.83 16.82 14.53
N GLU A 2 15.92 17.19 13.85
CA GLU A 2 16.91 18.17 14.33
C GLU A 2 16.30 19.51 14.78
N ARG A 3 15.46 20.16 13.95
CA ARG A 3 14.75 21.40 14.32
C ARG A 3 13.88 21.28 15.57
N LEU A 4 13.42 20.07 15.91
CA LEU A 4 12.64 19.79 17.12
C LEU A 4 13.53 19.42 18.32
N GLY A 5 14.85 19.45 18.17
CA GLY A 5 15.81 19.05 19.21
C GLY A 5 15.73 17.55 19.56
N LYS A 6 15.29 16.70 18.63
CA LYS A 6 15.14 15.25 18.83
C LYS A 6 16.18 14.49 18.02
N PRO A 7 17.40 14.26 18.55
CA PRO A 7 18.48 13.62 17.81
C PRO A 7 18.29 12.11 17.62
N LYS A 8 17.52 11.45 18.51
CA LYS A 8 17.17 10.02 18.41
C LYS A 8 15.64 9.88 18.39
N PHE A 9 15.10 9.08 17.48
CA PHE A 9 13.65 8.92 17.31
C PHE A 9 13.27 7.58 16.66
N PHE A 10 12.01 7.18 16.83
CA PHE A 10 11.40 6.07 16.10
C PHE A 10 10.65 6.59 14.87
N THR A 11 10.45 5.72 13.89
CA THR A 11 9.73 6.03 12.66
C THR A 11 8.64 4.99 12.40
N GLN A 12 7.51 5.43 11.85
CA GLN A 12 6.41 4.54 11.49
C GLN A 12 5.85 4.96 10.13
N GLY A 13 5.56 3.99 9.25
CA GLY A 13 5.03 4.30 7.92
C GLY A 13 4.26 3.17 7.25
N GLY A 14 3.20 3.56 6.55
CA GLY A 14 2.51 2.78 5.52
C GLY A 14 2.51 3.56 4.20
N ASP A 15 2.10 2.93 3.09
CA ASP A 15 2.11 3.55 1.75
C ASP A 15 3.46 4.25 1.45
N TRP A 16 3.50 5.43 0.85
CA TRP A 16 4.73 6.21 0.64
C TRP A 16 5.51 6.47 1.94
N GLY A 17 4.82 6.60 3.07
CA GLY A 17 5.43 6.73 4.39
C GLY A 17 6.31 5.53 4.75
N SER A 18 6.02 4.33 4.25
CA SER A 18 6.88 3.14 4.43
C SER A 18 8.20 3.27 3.67
N ALA A 19 8.15 3.73 2.41
CA ALA A 19 9.35 3.98 1.62
C ALA A 19 10.22 5.08 2.26
N ILE A 20 9.61 6.18 2.69
CA ILE A 20 10.30 7.28 3.37
C ILE A 20 10.91 6.80 4.70
N THR A 21 10.14 6.09 5.52
CA THR A 21 10.60 5.52 6.80
C THR A 21 11.79 4.59 6.60
N THR A 22 11.73 3.71 5.60
CA THR A 22 12.82 2.79 5.26
C THR A 22 14.08 3.56 4.83
N ASN A 23 13.94 4.61 4.03
CA ASN A 23 15.08 5.43 3.61
C ASN A 23 15.65 6.26 4.76
N LEU A 24 14.81 6.80 5.65
CA LEU A 24 15.28 7.51 6.85
C LEU A 24 16.12 6.60 7.74
N ALA A 25 15.68 5.37 7.98
CA ALA A 25 16.42 4.39 8.77
C ALA A 25 17.78 4.03 8.14
N LYS A 26 17.86 4.00 6.80
CA LYS A 26 19.11 3.72 6.07
C LYS A 26 20.08 4.91 6.05
N LEU A 27 19.56 6.12 5.85
CA LEU A 27 20.37 7.32 5.72
C LEU A 27 20.85 7.86 7.07
N TYR A 28 20.08 7.65 8.13
CA TYR A 28 20.36 8.16 9.47
C TYR A 28 20.29 7.05 10.52
N PRO A 29 21.10 5.98 10.39
CA PRO A 29 21.03 4.82 11.28
C PRO A 29 21.36 5.16 12.73
N ASP A 30 22.19 6.19 12.96
CA ASP A 30 22.45 6.67 14.31
C ASP A 30 21.22 7.36 14.91
N ASN A 31 20.44 8.09 14.11
CA ASN A 31 19.31 8.86 14.62
C ASN A 31 18.03 8.03 14.76
N VAL A 32 17.83 7.03 13.89
CA VAL A 32 16.62 6.21 13.87
C VAL A 32 16.80 4.97 14.75
N LEU A 33 16.18 4.98 15.93
CA LEU A 33 16.25 3.87 16.89
C LEU A 33 15.45 2.64 16.46
N GLY A 34 14.50 2.81 15.55
CA GLY A 34 13.69 1.72 15.01
C GLY A 34 12.65 2.22 13.99
N ALA A 35 12.27 1.32 13.08
CA ALA A 35 11.30 1.57 12.02
C ALA A 35 10.17 0.53 12.10
N HIS A 36 8.93 0.99 12.23
CA HIS A 36 7.73 0.16 12.22
C HIS A 36 6.95 0.36 10.93
N LEU A 37 6.69 -0.72 10.19
CA LEU A 37 6.03 -0.66 8.89
C LEU A 37 4.72 -1.45 8.92
N ASN A 38 3.62 -0.82 8.53
CA ASN A 38 2.33 -1.51 8.32
C ASN A 38 2.06 -1.80 6.83
N MET A 39 3.00 -1.44 5.96
CA MET A 39 3.03 -1.83 4.55
C MET A 39 4.49 -2.07 4.18
N PHE A 40 4.81 -3.23 3.63
CA PHE A 40 6.17 -3.60 3.28
C PHE A 40 6.28 -3.87 1.78
N PHE A 41 6.98 -2.99 1.07
CA PHE A 41 7.21 -3.16 -0.36
C PHE A 41 8.33 -4.18 -0.58
N VAL A 42 7.95 -5.40 -0.96
CA VAL A 42 8.89 -6.37 -1.50
C VAL A 42 8.83 -6.25 -3.02
N MET A 43 9.91 -5.79 -3.65
CA MET A 43 10.05 -5.96 -5.09
C MET A 43 10.57 -7.37 -5.36
N PRO A 44 9.72 -8.30 -5.82
CA PRO A 44 10.27 -9.51 -6.42
C PRO A 44 11.16 -9.08 -7.59
N HIS A 45 12.18 -9.88 -7.93
CA HIS A 45 13.13 -9.61 -9.02
C HIS A 45 14.24 -8.57 -8.74
N SER A 46 14.44 -8.15 -7.49
CA SER A 46 15.58 -7.29 -7.13
C SER A 46 16.96 -7.89 -7.47
N ASN A 47 17.04 -9.22 -7.64
CA ASN A 47 18.17 -9.94 -8.21
C ASN A 47 17.74 -11.34 -8.73
N ALA A 48 18.65 -12.03 -9.41
CA ALA A 48 18.38 -13.37 -9.96
C ALA A 48 18.00 -14.40 -8.89
N LYS A 49 18.59 -14.32 -7.70
CA LYS A 49 18.29 -15.22 -6.57
C LYS A 49 16.87 -15.00 -6.05
N THR A 50 16.44 -13.75 -5.88
CA THR A 50 15.07 -13.44 -5.43
C THR A 50 14.05 -13.84 -6.48
N LEU A 51 14.34 -13.62 -7.76
CA LEU A 51 13.51 -14.13 -8.85
C LEU A 51 13.39 -15.66 -8.81
N PHE A 52 14.51 -16.38 -8.74
CA PHE A 52 14.52 -17.84 -8.68
C PHE A 52 13.70 -18.39 -7.49
N LEU A 53 13.92 -17.85 -6.29
CA LEU A 53 13.17 -18.26 -5.10
C LEU A 53 11.68 -17.93 -5.22
N HIS A 54 11.33 -16.84 -5.90
CA HIS A 54 9.94 -16.46 -6.15
C HIS A 54 9.24 -17.43 -7.12
N VAL A 55 9.93 -17.86 -8.19
CA VAL A 55 9.41 -18.89 -9.11
C VAL A 55 9.23 -20.23 -8.39
N LEU A 56 10.25 -20.67 -7.64
CA LEU A 56 10.17 -21.92 -6.88
C LEU A 56 9.04 -21.91 -5.85
N GLY A 57 8.90 -20.80 -5.09
CA GLY A 57 7.83 -20.65 -4.11
C GLY A 57 6.44 -20.59 -4.74
N HIS A 58 6.32 -20.18 -6.00
CA HIS A 58 5.05 -20.23 -6.74
C HIS A 58 4.71 -21.65 -7.22
N LEU A 59 5.69 -22.41 -7.70
CA LEU A 59 5.50 -23.79 -8.17
C LEU A 59 5.34 -24.80 -7.03
N PHE A 60 6.03 -24.57 -5.90
CA PHE A 60 6.00 -25.43 -4.71
C PHE A 60 5.69 -24.59 -3.44
N PRO A 61 4.43 -24.12 -3.27
CA PRO A 61 4.07 -23.23 -2.16
C PRO A 61 4.37 -23.80 -0.78
N SER A 62 4.22 -25.12 -0.60
CA SER A 62 4.48 -25.81 0.67
C SER A 62 5.96 -25.80 1.09
N TRP A 63 6.89 -25.52 0.17
CA TRP A 63 8.31 -25.38 0.49
C TRP A 63 8.67 -23.96 0.90
N ALA A 64 7.91 -22.97 0.45
CA ALA A 64 8.14 -21.56 0.77
C ALA A 64 7.31 -21.07 1.97
N PHE A 65 6.16 -21.70 2.23
CA PHE A 65 5.22 -21.29 3.25
C PHE A 65 4.83 -22.45 4.16
N GLY A 66 4.95 -22.26 5.48
CA GLY A 66 4.53 -23.26 6.46
C GLY A 66 3.02 -23.31 6.74
N SER A 67 2.25 -22.33 6.24
CA SER A 67 0.80 -22.25 6.45
C SER A 67 0.03 -22.33 5.12
N PRO A 68 -1.03 -23.15 5.03
CA PRO A 68 -1.91 -23.22 3.85
C PRO A 68 -2.56 -21.89 3.47
N THR A 69 -2.80 -21.00 4.44
CA THR A 69 -3.36 -19.65 4.17
C THR A 69 -2.42 -18.76 3.36
N ASN A 70 -1.12 -19.01 3.42
CA ASN A 70 -0.10 -18.28 2.67
C ASN A 70 0.10 -18.84 1.25
N HIS A 71 -0.51 -19.99 0.92
CA HIS A 71 -0.50 -20.56 -0.44
C HIS A 71 -1.43 -19.80 -1.40
N MET A 72 -2.18 -18.80 -0.92
CA MET A 72 -3.08 -17.99 -1.73
C MET A 72 -2.36 -17.01 -2.67
N PHE A 73 -1.03 -16.92 -2.62
CA PHE A 73 -0.25 -16.06 -3.50
C PHE A 73 -0.21 -16.63 -4.93
N SER A 74 -1.14 -16.16 -5.76
CA SER A 74 -1.16 -16.41 -7.21
C SER A 74 -0.61 -15.19 -7.95
N MET A 75 0.49 -15.38 -8.68
CA MET A 75 1.08 -14.33 -9.53
C MET A 75 0.10 -13.80 -10.56
N LYS A 76 -0.73 -14.67 -11.15
CA LYS A 76 -1.79 -14.27 -12.08
C LYS A 76 -2.78 -13.32 -11.40
N THR A 77 -3.22 -13.65 -10.18
CA THR A 77 -4.20 -12.85 -9.45
C THR A 77 -3.59 -11.52 -9.02
N PHE A 78 -2.34 -11.54 -8.53
CA PHE A 78 -1.60 -10.33 -8.19
C PHE A 78 -1.46 -9.39 -9.39
N PHE A 79 -1.02 -9.91 -10.54
CA PHE A 79 -0.83 -9.12 -11.75
C PHE A 79 -2.16 -8.54 -12.27
N LEU A 80 -3.23 -9.34 -12.31
CA LEU A 80 -4.54 -8.88 -12.74
C LEU A 80 -5.13 -7.82 -11.82
N GLU A 81 -5.00 -7.97 -10.49
CA GLU A 81 -5.46 -6.94 -9.55
C GLU A 81 -4.58 -5.69 -9.61
N ALA A 82 -3.26 -5.84 -9.77
CA ALA A 82 -2.37 -4.70 -9.95
C ALA A 82 -2.76 -3.88 -11.18
N MET A 83 -3.00 -4.52 -12.34
CA MET A 83 -3.47 -3.84 -13.54
C MET A 83 -4.79 -3.08 -13.34
N LYS A 84 -5.75 -3.69 -12.63
CA LYS A 84 -7.05 -3.06 -12.35
C LYS A 84 -6.91 -1.83 -11.46
N GLU A 85 -6.03 -1.89 -10.47
CA GLU A 85 -5.94 -0.87 -9.41
C GLU A 85 -4.86 0.20 -9.66
N SER A 86 -3.91 -0.04 -10.56
CA SER A 86 -2.76 0.86 -10.78
C SER A 86 -3.05 2.07 -11.66
N GLY A 87 -4.29 2.25 -12.16
CA GLY A 87 -4.64 3.35 -13.07
C GLY A 87 -4.32 4.73 -12.49
N TYR A 88 -4.69 4.96 -11.21
CA TYR A 88 -4.40 6.22 -10.51
C TYR A 88 -2.89 6.49 -10.45
N MET A 89 -2.10 5.45 -10.13
CA MET A 89 -0.66 5.53 -9.98
C MET A 89 -0.01 5.86 -11.33
N HIS A 90 -0.47 5.24 -12.41
CA HIS A 90 0.09 5.45 -13.75
C HIS A 90 -0.11 6.89 -14.24
N ILE A 91 -1.33 7.45 -14.10
CA ILE A 91 -1.59 8.83 -14.53
C ILE A 91 -0.88 9.85 -13.64
N GLN A 92 -0.82 9.62 -12.32
CA GLN A 92 -0.08 10.50 -11.42
C GLN A 92 1.43 10.46 -11.67
N ALA A 93 1.99 9.31 -12.04
CA ALA A 93 3.41 9.19 -12.33
C ALA A 93 3.83 9.82 -13.67
N THR A 94 2.90 9.99 -14.62
CA THR A 94 3.23 10.41 -15.99
C THR A 94 2.67 11.77 -16.39
N LYS A 95 1.48 12.14 -15.89
CA LYS A 95 0.74 13.37 -16.22
C LYS A 95 0.08 13.97 -14.96
N PRO A 96 0.83 14.22 -13.88
CA PRO A 96 0.27 14.70 -12.62
C PRO A 96 -0.46 16.04 -12.76
N ASP A 97 0.08 16.99 -13.50
CA ASP A 97 -0.54 18.30 -13.72
C ASP A 97 -1.89 18.20 -14.43
N THR A 98 -2.00 17.31 -15.42
CA THR A 98 -3.26 17.11 -16.17
C THR A 98 -4.38 16.61 -15.27
N VAL A 99 -4.12 15.53 -14.50
CA VAL A 99 -5.13 15.01 -13.57
C VAL A 99 -5.36 15.99 -12.41
N GLY A 100 -4.30 16.65 -11.92
CA GLY A 100 -4.36 17.62 -10.83
C GLY A 100 -5.27 18.81 -11.12
N VAL A 101 -5.22 19.38 -12.33
CA VAL A 101 -6.10 20.49 -12.72
C VAL A 101 -7.57 20.08 -12.63
N SER A 102 -7.94 18.91 -13.17
CA SER A 102 -9.34 18.43 -13.12
C SER A 102 -9.84 18.15 -11.70
N LEU A 103 -8.97 17.64 -10.81
CA LEU A 103 -9.31 17.38 -9.42
C LEU A 103 -9.42 18.66 -8.59
N ASN A 104 -8.70 19.71 -8.95
CA ASN A 104 -8.77 21.01 -8.28
C ASN A 104 -10.05 21.77 -8.64
N ASP A 105 -10.51 21.67 -9.88
CA ASP A 105 -11.68 22.40 -10.37
C ASP A 105 -13.02 21.79 -9.88
N SER A 106 -13.04 20.49 -9.55
CA SER A 106 -14.27 19.77 -9.15
C SER A 106 -14.14 19.11 -7.78
N PRO A 107 -14.81 19.65 -6.73
CA PRO A 107 -14.86 19.00 -5.42
C PRO A 107 -15.49 17.60 -5.47
N LEU A 108 -16.47 17.38 -6.34
CA LEU A 108 -17.10 16.07 -6.54
C LEU A 108 -16.12 15.10 -7.22
N GLY A 109 -15.37 15.56 -8.22
CA GLY A 109 -14.32 14.77 -8.88
C GLY A 109 -13.21 14.37 -7.89
N LEU A 110 -12.75 15.32 -7.08
CA LEU A 110 -11.78 15.07 -6.02
C LEU A 110 -12.29 14.04 -5.01
N ALA A 111 -13.53 14.20 -4.53
CA ALA A 111 -14.15 13.28 -3.60
C ALA A 111 -14.26 11.87 -4.19
N ALA A 112 -14.74 11.72 -5.42
CA ALA A 112 -14.82 10.42 -6.08
C ALA A 112 -13.45 9.75 -6.22
N TYR A 113 -12.44 10.52 -6.64
CA TYR A 113 -11.07 10.02 -6.85
C TYR A 113 -10.41 9.54 -5.55
N ILE A 114 -10.62 10.25 -4.43
CA ILE A 114 -10.06 9.88 -3.12
C ILE A 114 -10.87 8.77 -2.44
N LEU A 115 -12.21 8.89 -2.42
CA LEU A 115 -13.08 7.97 -1.68
C LEU A 115 -13.09 6.55 -2.28
N GLU A 116 -12.85 6.42 -3.58
CA GLU A 116 -12.65 5.11 -4.22
C GLU A 116 -11.51 4.32 -3.55
N LYS A 117 -10.43 4.99 -3.13
CA LYS A 117 -9.32 4.33 -2.41
C LYS A 117 -9.70 3.93 -0.99
N PHE A 118 -10.47 4.75 -0.28
CA PHE A 118 -11.03 4.37 1.02
C PHE A 118 -11.96 3.15 0.93
N SER A 119 -12.65 2.97 -0.20
CA SER A 119 -13.44 1.78 -0.49
C SER A 119 -12.54 0.57 -0.72
N THR A 120 -11.84 0.54 -1.85
CA THR A 120 -11.21 -0.67 -2.37
C THR A 120 -10.02 -1.11 -1.52
N TRP A 121 -9.28 -0.17 -0.93
CA TRP A 121 -8.15 -0.50 -0.04
C TRP A 121 -8.58 -0.94 1.36
N THR A 122 -9.84 -0.69 1.76
CA THR A 122 -10.39 -1.26 3.00
C THR A 122 -10.79 -2.72 2.79
N ASN A 123 -11.50 -3.01 1.69
CA ASN A 123 -11.89 -4.36 1.31
C ASN A 123 -12.15 -4.42 -0.19
N ASN A 124 -11.42 -5.28 -0.90
CA ASN A 124 -11.54 -5.43 -2.36
C ASN A 124 -12.96 -5.85 -2.80
N GLN A 125 -13.73 -6.51 -1.95
CA GLN A 125 -15.13 -6.88 -2.22
C GLN A 125 -16.06 -5.66 -2.29
N PHE A 126 -15.63 -4.50 -1.77
CA PHE A 126 -16.44 -3.30 -1.84
C PHE A 126 -16.58 -2.73 -3.25
N ARG A 127 -15.66 -3.08 -4.16
CA ARG A 127 -15.72 -2.69 -5.58
C ARG A 127 -17.01 -3.13 -6.27
N SER A 128 -17.61 -4.25 -5.84
CA SER A 128 -18.86 -4.76 -6.41
C SER A 128 -20.12 -4.21 -5.74
N LEU A 129 -19.99 -3.33 -4.74
CA LEU A 129 -21.14 -2.74 -4.05
C LEU A 129 -21.61 -1.46 -4.75
N PRO A 130 -22.92 -1.17 -4.77
CA PRO A 130 -23.45 0.03 -5.42
C PRO A 130 -22.87 1.36 -4.91
N ASP A 131 -22.51 1.43 -3.63
CA ASP A 131 -21.93 2.61 -2.97
C ASP A 131 -20.42 2.49 -2.73
N GLY A 132 -19.77 1.46 -3.31
CA GLY A 132 -18.39 1.14 -2.99
C GLY A 132 -18.18 0.79 -1.50
N GLY A 133 -19.21 0.40 -0.74
CA GLY A 133 -19.05 0.06 0.68
C GLY A 133 -18.53 1.19 1.58
N ILE A 134 -18.52 2.45 1.10
CA ILE A 134 -18.03 3.62 1.83
C ILE A 134 -18.80 3.81 3.15
N THR A 135 -20.09 3.46 3.15
CA THR A 135 -20.95 3.55 4.34
C THR A 135 -20.67 2.45 5.37
N LYS A 136 -20.04 1.34 4.97
CA LYS A 136 -19.78 0.17 5.84
C LYS A 136 -18.58 0.37 6.76
N SER A 137 -17.56 1.11 6.35
CA SER A 137 -16.37 1.36 7.19
C SER A 137 -16.71 2.18 8.44
N ARG A 138 -17.67 3.11 8.32
CA ARG A 138 -18.09 4.05 9.38
C ARG A 138 -18.64 3.35 10.63
N ARG A 139 -19.29 2.18 10.49
CA ARG A 139 -19.92 1.48 11.62
C ARG A 139 -18.92 0.82 12.58
N ARG A 140 -17.68 0.56 12.17
CA ARG A 140 -16.67 -0.05 13.07
C ARG A 140 -16.02 0.94 14.04
N LEU A 141 -15.98 2.23 13.70
CA LEU A 141 -15.40 3.26 14.56
C LEU A 141 -16.36 3.70 15.67
N LEU A 142 -17.67 3.72 15.40
CA LEU A 142 -18.68 4.14 16.38
C LEU A 142 -18.99 3.05 17.42
N ARG A 143 -18.79 1.77 17.10
CA ARG A 143 -19.02 0.64 18.04
C ARG A 143 -17.90 0.39 19.06
N ARG A 144 -16.85 1.22 19.10
CA ARG A 144 -15.81 1.12 20.14
C ARG A 144 -16.10 2.00 21.37
N TYR A 145 -17.26 2.65 21.40
CA TYR A 145 -17.67 3.55 22.48
C TYR A 145 -19.08 3.28 23.02
N ASP A 146 -19.67 2.11 22.70
CA ASP A 146 -20.88 1.60 23.35
C ASP A 146 -20.56 0.32 24.14
#